data_AF-A0A847DT95-F1
#
_entry.id   AF-A0A847DT95-F1
#
_cell.length_a   1.000
_cell.length_b   1.000
_cell.length_c   1.000
_cell.angle_alpha   90.00
_cell.angle_beta   90.00
_cell.angle_gamma   90.00
#
_symmetry.space_group_name_H-M   'P 1'
#
loop_
_entity.id
_entity.type
_entity.pdbx_description
1 polymer ?
#
loop_
_entity_poly.entity_id
_entity_poly.type
_entity_poly.pdbx_seq_one_letter_code
_entity_poly.pdbx_strand_id
1 'polypeptide(L)' 'YQPLQIVLKMVRCNDQPVAKLSDAPEKTMCDDPGYLAYLRQVFGIAE' A
#
# COMPACT_ATOMS: atom_id res chain seq x y z
N TYR A 1 1.55 -27.23 12.88
CA TYR A 1 0.93 -26.03 13.47
C TYR A 1 1.04 -24.91 12.44
N GLN A 2 -0.06 -24.27 12.06
CA GLN A 2 -0.05 -23.17 11.11
C GLN A 2 -0.05 -21.84 11.88
N PRO A 3 0.94 -20.95 11.68
CA PRO A 3 0.99 -19.67 12.38
C PRO A 3 -0.16 -18.75 11.96
N LEU A 4 -0.70 -18.00 12.93
CA LEU A 4 -1.70 -16.96 12.66
C LEU A 4 -1.06 -15.80 11.89
N GLN A 5 -1.67 -15.42 10.76
CA GLN A 5 -1.21 -14.31 9.92
C GLN A 5 -1.94 -13.01 10.33
N ILE A 6 -1.31 -12.18 11.16
CA ILE A 6 -1.86 -10.88 11.60
C ILE A 6 -1.00 -9.76 11.03
N VAL A 7 -1.64 -8.68 10.56
CA VAL A 7 -0.97 -7.47 10.09
C VAL A 7 -1.59 -6.24 10.75
N LEU A 8 -0.75 -5.27 11.11
CA LEU A 8 -1.15 -3.92 11.53
C LEU A 8 -0.45 -2.91 10.62
N LYS A 9 -1.19 -1.94 10.10
CA LYS A 9 -0.69 -0.96 9.12
C LYS A 9 -1.30 0.41 9.38
N MET A 10 -0.52 1.46 9.12
CA MET A 10 -1.04 2.83 9.06
C MET A 10 -1.78 3.00 7.72
N VAL A 11 -3.03 3.45 7.79
CA VAL A 11 -3.88 3.67 6.59
C VAL A 11 -4.13 5.15 6.33
N ARG A 12 -3.95 6.02 7.33
CA ARG A 12 -4.09 7.48 7.20
C ARG A 12 -3.10 8.23 8.09
N CYS A 13 -2.64 9.40 7.63
CA CYS A 13 -1.85 10.37 8.38
C CYS A 13 -2.38 11.78 8.08
N ASN A 14 -2.64 12.61 9.09
CA ASN A 14 -3.20 13.97 8.89
C ASN A 14 -4.42 13.97 7.96
N ASP A 15 -5.36 13.05 8.20
CA ASP A 15 -6.56 12.83 7.38
C ASP A 15 -6.32 12.50 5.90
N GLN A 16 -5.09 12.18 5.48
CA GLN A 16 -4.73 11.81 4.11
C GLN A 16 -4.39 10.32 4.01
N PRO A 17 -4.62 9.67 2.85
CA PRO A 17 -4.22 8.28 2.63
C PRO A 17 -2.69 8.13 2.65
N VAL A 18 -2.22 6.99 3.13
CA VAL A 18 -0.82 6.57 3.01
C VAL A 18 -0.76 5.16 2.42
N ALA A 19 0.31 4.83 1.71
CA ALA A 19 0.46 3.52 1.10
C ALA A 19 1.90 3.03 1.21
N LYS A 20 2.07 1.71 1.31
CA LYS A 20 3.35 1.03 1.15
C LYS A 20 3.36 0.34 -0.20
N LEU A 21 4.20 0.83 -1.11
CA LEU A 21 4.50 0.14 -2.38
C LEU A 21 5.56 -0.92 -2.12
N SER A 22 5.34 -2.13 -2.62
CA SER A 22 6.27 -3.24 -2.50
C SER A 22 6.43 -3.90 -3.86
N ASP A 23 7.63 -4.38 -4.17
CA ASP A 23 7.88 -5.18 -5.39
C ASP A 23 7.13 -6.51 -5.38
N ALA A 24 6.60 -6.92 -4.22
CA ALA A 24 5.72 -8.06 -4.08
C ALA A 24 4.26 -7.60 -4.20
N PRO A 25 3.51 -8.01 -5.24
CA PRO A 25 2.16 -7.53 -5.49
C PRO A 25 1.21 -7.84 -4.33
N GLU A 26 1.43 -8.94 -3.60
CA GLU A 26 0.60 -9.32 -2.44
C GLU A 26 0.78 -8.42 -1.19
N LYS A 27 1.77 -7.52 -1.20
CA LYS A 27 2.08 -6.66 -0.05
C LYS A 27 1.61 -5.21 -0.21
N THR A 28 1.08 -4.86 -1.37
CA THR A 28 0.47 -3.55 -1.62
C THR A 28 -0.96 -3.57 -1.09
N MET A 29 -1.21 -2.79 -0.04
CA MET A 29 -2.53 -2.67 0.60
C MET A 29 -2.80 -1.18 0.80
N CYS A 30 -3.67 -0.63 -0.05
CA CYS A 30 -4.20 0.71 0.04
C CYS A 30 -5.62 0.66 -0.55
N ASP A 31 -6.58 1.23 0.17
CA ASP A 31 -8.00 1.17 -0.19
C ASP A 31 -8.38 2.24 -1.23
N ASP A 32 -7.39 3.05 -1.67
CA ASP A 32 -7.54 4.12 -2.66
C ASP A 32 -6.70 3.80 -3.91
N PRO A 33 -7.32 3.23 -4.96
CA PRO A 33 -6.65 2.94 -6.22
C PRO A 33 -6.11 4.19 -6.93
N GLY A 34 -6.77 5.33 -6.75
CA GLY A 34 -6.35 6.61 -7.34
C GLY A 34 -5.06 7.11 -6.71
N TYR A 35 -4.96 7.02 -5.39
CA TYR A 35 -3.73 7.37 -4.66
C TYR A 35 -2.56 6.44 -5.02
N LEU A 36 -2.80 5.14 -5.21
CA LEU A 36 -1.78 4.21 -5.69
C LEU A 36 -1.28 4.56 -7.10
N ALA A 37 -2.19 4.86 -8.03
CA ALA A 37 -1.83 5.27 -9.39
C ALA A 37 -1.01 6.57 -9.38
N TYR A 38 -1.41 7.54 -8.55
CA TYR A 38 -0.67 8.78 -8.35
C TYR A 38 0.75 8.52 -7.83
N LEU A 39 0.92 7.71 -6.78
CA LEU A 39 2.25 7.41 -6.25
C LEU A 39 3.14 6.70 -7.28
N ARG A 40 2.60 5.72 -8.03
CA ARG A 40 3.34 5.06 -9.12
C ARG A 40 3.81 6.04 -10.18
N GLN A 41 2.95 6.97 -10.60
CA GLN A 41 3.31 8.00 -11.55
C GLN A 41 4.41 8.92 -11.02
N VAL A 42 4.28 9.42 -9.79
CA VAL A 42 5.25 10.33 -9.17
C VAL A 42 6.62 9.68 -9.02
N PHE A 43 6.67 8.40 -8.67
CA PHE A 43 7.91 7.67 -8.45
C PHE A 43 8.40 6.88 -9.68
N GLY A 44 7.70 6.95 -10.82
CA GLY A 44 8.09 6.26 -12.05
C GLY A 44 8.09 4.72 -11.95
N ILE A 45 7.18 4.16 -11.15
CA ILE A 45 7.11 2.72 -10.87
C ILE A 45 6.16 2.06 -11.89
N ALA A 46 6.68 1.09 -12.62
CA ALA A 46 5.87 0.24 -13.51
C ALA A 46 4.92 -0.65 -12.70
N GLU A 47 3.80 -1.05 -13.30
CA GLU A 47 2.74 -1.80 -12.61
C GLU A 47 3.21 -3.12 -11.99
#